data_AF-B7RSC4-F1
#
_entry.id   AF-B7RSC4-F1
#
_cell.length_a   1.000
_cell.length_b   1.000
_cell.length_c   1.000
_cell.angle_alpha   90.00
_cell.angle_beta   90.00
_cell.angle_gamma   90.00
#
_symmetry.space_group_name_H-M   'P 1'
#
loop_
_entity.id
_entity.type
_entity.pdbx_description
1 polymer ?
#
loop_
_entity_poly.entity_id
_entity_poly.type
_entity_poly.pdbx_seq_one_letter_code
_entity_poly.pdbx_strand_id
1 'polypeptide(L)'
;MIAPLVSASGGCLSVLPGMVVMGVGMGLSMPPVTKAITSSLPANKQGVASALNDVTHEFGTALGVALLEAVFGTGYSAAIMPQLAGVPPELATIAARGIATALELANEGGIHAEILRQTAKDAFVSGWVQAMWAGVVVMGLLFAFVAIRGPKASTLTKETPNET
;
A
#
# COMPACT_ATOMS: atom_id res chain seq x y z
N MET A 1 18.46 -2.03 4.85
CA MET A 1 18.89 -3.24 4.11
C MET A 1 18.03 -4.42 4.55
N ILE A 2 16.97 -4.74 3.81
CA ILE A 2 16.11 -5.94 4.02
C ILE A 2 15.85 -6.69 2.70
N ALA A 3 16.58 -6.32 1.64
CA ALA A 3 16.38 -6.79 0.28
C ALA A 3 16.66 -8.29 0.02
N PRO A 4 17.42 -9.08 0.82
CA PRO A 4 17.68 -10.47 0.45
C PRO A 4 16.65 -11.48 1.02
N LEU A 5 15.62 -11.04 1.76
CA LEU A 5 14.66 -11.97 2.39
C LEU A 5 13.49 -12.40 1.48
N VAL A 6 13.34 -11.79 0.31
CA VAL A 6 12.44 -12.24 -0.76
C VAL A 6 13.28 -12.99 -1.79
N SER A 7 13.33 -14.32 -1.65
CA SER A 7 13.88 -15.21 -2.66
C SER A 7 12.77 -16.16 -3.11
N ALA A 8 12.57 -16.27 -4.43
CA ALA A 8 11.50 -17.05 -5.06
C ALA A 8 11.55 -18.57 -4.78
N SER A 9 12.53 -19.03 -3.98
CA SER A 9 12.69 -20.42 -3.52
C SER A 9 12.18 -20.67 -2.08
N GLY A 10 11.92 -19.63 -1.29
CA GLY A 10 11.42 -19.76 0.09
C GLY A 10 9.92 -19.62 0.13
N GLY A 11 9.19 -20.64 0.58
CA GLY A 11 7.71 -20.65 0.66
C GLY A 11 7.12 -19.55 1.57
N CYS A 12 5.89 -19.79 2.07
CA CYS A 12 5.10 -18.83 2.87
C CYS A 12 5.86 -18.12 4.03
N LEU A 13 6.98 -18.66 4.48
CA LEU A 13 7.89 -18.07 5.47
C LEU A 13 8.59 -16.77 5.02
N SER A 14 8.73 -16.51 3.72
CA SER A 14 9.42 -15.30 3.22
C SER A 14 8.63 -14.01 3.49
N VAL A 15 7.29 -14.08 3.52
CA VAL A 15 6.41 -12.93 3.82
C VAL A 15 6.19 -12.68 5.30
N LEU A 16 6.49 -13.67 6.15
CA LEU A 16 6.24 -13.64 7.60
C LEU A 16 6.89 -12.44 8.32
N PRO A 17 8.18 -12.11 8.08
CA PRO A 17 8.81 -10.94 8.70
C PRO A 17 8.10 -9.63 8.33
N GLY A 18 7.66 -9.50 7.08
CA GLY A 18 6.90 -8.33 6.61
C GLY A 18 5.55 -8.20 7.32
N MET A 19 4.83 -9.31 7.48
CA MET A 19 3.56 -9.32 8.20
C MET A 19 3.72 -8.97 9.69
N VAL A 20 4.78 -9.45 10.34
CA VAL A 20 5.08 -9.12 11.74
C VAL A 20 5.35 -7.62 11.90
N VAL A 21 6.21 -7.05 11.04
CA VAL A 21 6.52 -5.61 11.08
C VAL A 21 5.25 -4.77 10.83
N MET A 22 4.43 -5.17 9.86
CA MET A 22 3.16 -4.49 9.58
C MET A 22 2.19 -4.56 10.78
N GLY A 23 2.04 -5.74 11.40
CA GLY A 23 1.18 -5.93 12.57
C GLY A 23 1.65 -5.11 13.78
N VAL A 24 2.95 -5.08 14.05
CA VAL A 24 3.53 -4.25 15.12
C VAL A 24 3.31 -2.76 14.83
N GLY A 25 3.55 -2.33 13.59
CA GLY A 25 3.31 -0.94 13.17
C GLY A 25 1.86 -0.51 13.37
N MET A 26 0.91 -1.33 12.91
CA MET A 26 -0.52 -1.08 13.13
C MET A 26 -0.89 -1.02 14.61
N GLY A 27 -0.36 -1.94 15.43
CA GLY A 27 -0.64 -1.99 16.87
C GLY A 27 -0.14 -0.77 17.64
N LEU A 28 0.97 -0.17 17.22
CA LEU A 28 1.53 1.04 17.84
C LEU A 28 0.81 2.33 17.39
N SER A 29 0.30 2.38 16.16
CA SER A 29 -0.35 3.59 15.61
C SER A 29 -1.82 3.74 15.98
N MET A 30 -2.56 2.65 16.18
CA MET A 30 -4.01 2.73 16.43
C MET A 30 -4.39 3.44 17.75
N PRO A 31 -3.78 3.12 18.92
CA PRO A 31 -4.22 3.69 20.20
C PRO A 31 -4.06 5.23 20.34
N PRO A 32 -2.99 5.88 19.83
CA PRO A 32 -2.86 7.34 19.85
C PRO A 32 -3.87 8.07 18.96
N VAL A 33 -4.16 7.51 17.77
CA VAL A 33 -5.08 8.12 16.80
C VAL A 33 -6.50 8.21 17.37
N THR A 34 -6.98 7.13 18.00
CA THR A 34 -8.32 7.11 18.63
C THR A 34 -8.45 8.11 19.78
N LYS A 35 -7.39 8.31 20.58
CA LYS A 35 -7.39 9.30 21.67
C LYS A 35 -7.38 10.74 21.19
N ALA A 36 -6.68 11.03 20.08
CA ALA A 36 -6.61 12.38 19.52
C ALA A 36 -7.95 12.83 18.90
N ILE A 37 -8.69 11.92 18.27
CA ILE A 37 -9.98 12.23 17.61
C ILE A 37 -11.07 12.55 18.64
N THR A 38 -11.17 11.76 19.71
CA THR A 38 -12.28 11.85 20.68
C THR A 38 -12.19 13.03 21.65
N SER A 39 -11.02 13.65 21.81
CA SER A 39 -10.80 14.74 22.78
C SER A 39 -10.95 16.17 22.23
N SER A 40 -11.21 16.33 20.93
CA SER A 40 -10.94 17.61 20.25
C SER A 40 -12.15 18.56 20.16
N LEU A 41 -13.37 18.13 20.48
CA LEU A 41 -14.60 18.93 20.30
C LEU A 41 -15.66 18.73 21.41
N PRO A 42 -16.42 19.79 21.77
CA PRO A 42 -17.54 19.69 22.72
C PRO A 42 -18.65 18.76 22.22
N ALA A 43 -19.34 18.08 23.16
CA ALA A 43 -20.27 16.98 22.89
C ALA A 43 -21.32 17.26 21.81
N ASN A 44 -21.79 18.50 21.71
CA ASN A 44 -22.80 18.93 20.73
C ASN A 44 -22.30 19.00 19.27
N LYS A 45 -21.00 18.86 19.01
CA LYS A 45 -20.40 18.86 17.66
C LYS A 45 -19.66 17.56 17.31
N GLN A 46 -19.66 16.58 18.21
CA GLN A 46 -18.95 15.31 18.01
C GLN A 46 -19.52 14.49 16.85
N GLY A 47 -20.83 14.56 16.58
CA GLY A 47 -21.45 13.87 15.44
C GLY A 47 -20.94 14.38 14.08
N VAL A 48 -20.78 15.71 13.94
CA VAL A 48 -20.21 16.33 12.73
C VAL A 48 -18.72 16.00 12.59
N ALA A 49 -17.99 15.97 13.71
CA ALA A 49 -16.58 15.60 13.74
C ALA A 49 -16.35 14.14 13.31
N SER A 50 -17.17 13.22 13.81
CA SER A 50 -17.10 11.80 13.46
C SER A 50 -17.40 11.61 11.98
N ALA A 51 -18.49 12.20 11.46
CA ALA A 51 -18.83 12.10 10.05
C ALA A 51 -17.71 12.61 9.13
N LEU A 52 -17.05 13.71 9.49
CA LEU A 52 -15.91 14.23 8.72
C LEU A 52 -14.69 13.31 8.80
N ASN A 53 -14.41 12.74 9.97
CA ASN A 53 -13.33 11.76 10.14
C ASN A 53 -13.57 10.51 9.29
N ASP A 54 -14.79 10.01 9.28
CA ASP A 54 -15.17 8.81 8.53
C ASP A 54 -15.03 9.06 7.03
N VAL A 55 -15.56 10.18 6.52
CA VAL A 55 -15.38 10.59 5.12
C VAL A 55 -13.90 10.74 4.77
N THR A 56 -13.09 11.32 5.66
CA THR A 56 -11.64 11.49 5.42
C THR A 56 -10.94 10.14 5.35
N HIS A 57 -11.32 9.19 6.21
CA HIS A 57 -10.76 7.85 6.24
C HIS A 57 -11.16 7.04 5.00
N GLU A 58 -12.44 7.06 4.62
CA GLU A 58 -12.94 6.39 3.41
C GLU A 58 -12.30 6.97 2.15
N PHE A 59 -12.24 8.30 2.05
CA PHE A 59 -11.59 8.98 0.93
C PHE A 59 -10.10 8.66 0.86
N GLY A 60 -9.39 8.72 1.99
CA GLY A 60 -7.97 8.38 2.07
C GLY A 60 -7.70 6.93 1.68
N THR A 61 -8.57 6.01 2.09
CA THR A 61 -8.50 4.58 1.73
C THR A 61 -8.69 4.40 0.23
N ALA A 62 -9.74 4.99 -0.36
CA ALA A 62 -10.01 4.90 -1.78
C ALA A 62 -8.86 5.46 -2.64
N LEU A 63 -8.34 6.63 -2.26
CA LEU A 63 -7.20 7.24 -2.93
C LEU A 63 -5.93 6.38 -2.83
N GLY A 64 -5.67 5.81 -1.64
CA GLY A 64 -4.53 4.94 -1.40
C GLY A 64 -4.58 3.67 -2.26
N VAL A 65 -5.74 3.01 -2.31
CA VAL A 65 -5.95 1.82 -3.13
C VAL A 65 -5.77 2.14 -4.62
N ALA A 66 -6.37 3.22 -5.11
CA ALA A 66 -6.25 3.62 -6.52
C ALA A 66 -4.80 3.94 -6.91
N LEU A 67 -4.04 4.62 -6.04
CA LEU A 67 -2.63 4.92 -6.30
C LEU A 67 -1.78 3.64 -6.32
N LEU A 68 -2.01 2.73 -5.37
CA LEU A 68 -1.29 1.46 -5.32
C LEU A 68 -1.59 0.61 -6.56
N GLU A 69 -2.85 0.55 -6.99
CA GLU A 69 -3.25 -0.15 -8.22
C GLU A 69 -2.57 0.45 -9.46
N ALA A 70 -2.57 1.79 -9.59
CA ALA A 70 -1.93 2.47 -10.72
C ALA A 70 -0.42 2.19 -10.78
N VAL A 71 0.29 2.29 -9.65
CA VAL A 71 1.74 2.01 -9.60
C VAL A 71 2.02 0.53 -9.86
N PHE A 72 1.21 -0.36 -9.30
CA PHE A 72 1.37 -1.80 -9.52
C PHE A 72 1.12 -2.17 -10.99
N GLY A 73 0.01 -1.71 -11.58
CA GLY A 73 -0.37 -2.03 -12.96
C GLY A 73 0.63 -1.48 -13.97
N THR A 74 1.11 -0.25 -13.77
CA THR A 74 2.16 0.33 -14.62
C THR A 74 3.49 -0.41 -14.47
N GLY A 75 3.90 -0.75 -13.24
CA GLY A 75 5.10 -1.55 -12.98
C GLY A 75 5.04 -2.95 -13.58
N TYR A 76 3.90 -3.63 -13.44
CA TYR A 76 3.66 -4.94 -14.04
C TYR A 76 3.76 -4.88 -15.58
N SER A 77 3.02 -3.97 -16.20
CA SER A 77 3.00 -3.81 -17.67
C SER A 77 4.39 -3.47 -18.22
N ALA A 78 5.13 -2.60 -17.53
CA ALA A 78 6.50 -2.24 -17.90
C ALA A 78 7.48 -3.41 -17.75
N ALA A 79 7.28 -4.30 -16.77
CA ALA A 79 8.15 -5.45 -16.52
C ALA A 79 7.88 -6.64 -17.46
N ILE A 80 6.62 -6.87 -17.85
CA ILE A 80 6.24 -8.01 -18.70
C ILE A 80 6.51 -7.77 -20.18
N MET A 81 6.22 -6.57 -20.70
CA MET A 81 6.25 -6.30 -22.15
C MET A 81 7.60 -6.60 -22.82
N PRO A 82 8.77 -6.20 -22.27
CA PRO A 82 10.07 -6.45 -22.90
C PRO A 82 10.42 -7.94 -23.01
N GLN A 83 9.87 -8.75 -22.11
CA GLN A 83 10.15 -10.17 -22.00
C GLN A 83 9.25 -11.03 -22.91
N LEU A 84 8.27 -10.41 -23.58
CA LEU A 84 7.36 -11.08 -24.52
C LEU A 84 7.71 -10.82 -25.99
N ALA A 85 8.95 -10.43 -26.31
CA ALA A 85 9.38 -10.09 -27.67
C ALA A 85 9.18 -11.22 -28.72
N GLY A 86 9.09 -12.49 -28.29
CA GLY A 86 8.81 -13.65 -29.15
C GLY A 86 7.34 -14.10 -29.18
N VAL A 87 6.45 -13.38 -28.49
CA VAL A 87 5.01 -13.66 -28.39
C VAL A 87 4.26 -12.75 -29.38
N PRO A 88 3.19 -13.22 -30.05
CA PRO A 88 2.34 -12.37 -30.86
C PRO A 88 1.92 -11.09 -30.11
N PRO A 89 1.96 -9.91 -30.75
CA PRO A 89 1.75 -8.63 -30.08
C PRO A 89 0.35 -8.49 -29.45
N GLU A 90 -0.65 -9.15 -30.02
CA GLU A 90 -2.00 -9.20 -29.46
C GLU A 90 -2.01 -9.92 -28.09
N LEU A 91 -1.44 -11.13 -28.04
CA LEU A 91 -1.31 -11.91 -26.81
C LEU A 91 -0.45 -11.18 -25.77
N ALA A 92 0.64 -10.53 -26.20
CA ALA A 92 1.49 -9.75 -25.31
C ALA A 92 0.75 -8.56 -24.69
N THR A 93 -0.07 -7.86 -25.47
CA THR A 93 -0.88 -6.73 -24.98
C THR A 93 -1.96 -7.20 -23.99
N ILE A 94 -2.59 -8.34 -24.26
CA ILE A 94 -3.59 -8.95 -23.38
C ILE A 94 -2.92 -9.39 -22.06
N ALA A 95 -1.78 -10.09 -22.14
CA ALA A 95 -1.01 -10.53 -20.98
C ALA A 95 -0.51 -9.36 -20.11
N ALA A 96 -0.20 -8.21 -20.73
CA ALA A 96 0.23 -7.01 -20.02
C ALA A 96 -0.85 -6.31 -19.21
N ARG A 97 -2.14 -6.69 -19.36
CA ARG A 97 -3.24 -6.14 -18.54
C ARG A 97 -3.21 -6.65 -17.10
N GLY A 98 -2.63 -7.82 -16.86
CA GLY A 98 -2.49 -8.37 -15.51
C GLY A 98 -2.10 -9.84 -15.51
N ILE A 99 -1.59 -10.29 -14.36
CA ILE A 99 -1.15 -11.68 -14.16
C ILE A 99 -2.28 -12.69 -14.40
N ALA A 100 -3.52 -12.35 -14.04
CA ALA A 100 -4.67 -13.23 -14.23
C ALA A 100 -4.86 -13.56 -15.71
N THR A 101 -4.85 -12.53 -16.57
CA THR A 101 -5.01 -12.70 -18.02
C THR A 101 -3.82 -13.40 -18.66
N ALA A 102 -2.60 -13.13 -18.20
CA ALA A 102 -1.41 -13.82 -18.69
C ALA A 102 -1.41 -15.31 -18.33
N LEU A 103 -1.87 -15.67 -17.11
CA LEU A 103 -2.01 -17.06 -16.68
C LEU A 103 -3.17 -17.77 -17.36
N GLU A 104 -4.26 -17.07 -17.67
CA GLU A 104 -5.38 -17.59 -18.47
C GLU A 104 -4.88 -18.01 -19.86
N LEU A 105 -4.20 -17.11 -20.57
CA LEU A 105 -3.56 -17.42 -21.86
C LEU A 105 -2.55 -18.57 -21.76
N ALA A 106 -1.78 -18.64 -20.67
CA ALA A 106 -0.85 -19.74 -20.44
C ALA A 106 -1.55 -21.09 -20.19
N ASN A 107 -2.78 -21.08 -19.66
CA ASN A 107 -3.56 -22.28 -19.38
C ASN A 107 -4.32 -22.78 -20.61
N GLU A 108 -4.63 -21.91 -21.57
CA GLU A 108 -5.14 -22.30 -22.89
C GLU A 108 -4.14 -23.17 -23.67
N GLY A 109 -2.84 -23.05 -23.34
CA GLY A 109 -1.76 -23.87 -23.88
C GLY A 109 -1.07 -23.24 -25.09
N GLY A 110 -0.36 -24.06 -25.87
CA GLY A 110 0.42 -23.61 -27.02
C GLY A 110 1.90 -23.34 -26.73
N ILE A 111 2.62 -22.89 -27.77
CA ILE A 111 4.09 -22.77 -27.75
C ILE A 111 4.56 -21.71 -26.75
N HIS A 112 3.72 -20.70 -26.46
CA HIS A 112 4.07 -19.59 -25.58
C HIS A 112 3.60 -19.77 -24.12
N ALA A 113 2.97 -20.89 -23.77
CA ALA A 113 2.36 -21.08 -22.44
C ALA A 113 3.36 -20.93 -21.29
N GLU A 114 4.56 -21.51 -21.42
CA GLU A 114 5.55 -21.46 -20.34
C GLU A 114 6.17 -20.06 -20.21
N ILE A 115 6.47 -19.38 -21.32
CA ILE A 115 7.00 -18.02 -21.29
C ILE A 115 5.96 -17.03 -20.73
N LEU A 116 4.68 -17.16 -21.08
CA LEU A 116 3.61 -16.37 -20.49
C LEU A 116 3.53 -16.57 -18.96
N ARG A 117 3.61 -17.83 -18.50
CA ARG A 117 3.53 -18.17 -17.08
C ARG A 117 4.71 -17.65 -16.26
N GLN A 118 5.93 -17.87 -16.75
CA GLN A 118 7.16 -17.45 -16.04
C GLN A 118 7.25 -15.92 -16.00
N THR A 119 7.16 -15.29 -17.16
CA THR A 119 7.28 -13.84 -17.28
C THR A 119 6.19 -13.11 -16.49
N ALA A 120 4.95 -13.62 -16.46
CA ALA A 120 3.89 -13.01 -15.66
C ALA A 120 4.16 -13.06 -14.16
N LYS A 121 4.71 -14.17 -13.64
CA LYS A 121 5.09 -14.27 -12.22
C LYS A 121 6.23 -13.32 -11.88
N ASP A 122 7.24 -13.24 -12.73
CA ASP A 122 8.39 -12.35 -12.50
C ASP A 122 8.01 -10.87 -12.60
N ALA A 123 7.16 -10.52 -13.57
CA ALA A 123 6.61 -9.18 -13.72
C ALA A 123 5.68 -8.80 -12.56
N PHE A 124 4.90 -9.75 -12.04
CA PHE A 124 4.06 -9.54 -10.86
C PHE A 124 4.89 -9.19 -9.62
N VAL A 125 5.95 -9.97 -9.35
CA VAL A 125 6.86 -9.69 -8.24
C VAL A 125 7.55 -8.33 -8.44
N SER A 126 8.00 -8.02 -9.66
CA SER A 126 8.64 -6.74 -9.98
C SER A 126 7.70 -5.55 -9.75
N GLY A 127 6.47 -5.62 -10.28
CA GLY A 127 5.45 -4.58 -10.08
C GLY A 127 5.07 -4.42 -8.60
N TRP A 128 4.99 -5.52 -7.86
CA TRP A 128 4.73 -5.51 -6.42
C TRP A 128 5.84 -4.80 -5.64
N VAL A 129 7.10 -5.15 -5.88
CA VAL A 129 8.25 -4.51 -5.22
C VAL A 129 8.32 -3.02 -5.55
N GLN A 130 8.03 -2.63 -6.79
CA GLN A 130 7.97 -1.24 -7.19
C GLN A 130 6.86 -0.47 -6.46
N ALA A 131 5.67 -1.06 -6.34
CA ALA A 131 4.57 -0.48 -5.58
C ALA A 131 4.90 -0.32 -4.08
N MET A 132 5.60 -1.30 -3.48
CA MET A 132 6.06 -1.18 -2.10
C MET A 132 7.04 -0.03 -1.91
N TRP A 133 8.02 0.13 -2.80
CA TRP A 133 8.97 1.25 -2.73
C TRP A 133 8.28 2.60 -2.92
N ALA A 134 7.32 2.70 -3.85
CA ALA A 134 6.52 3.90 -4.01
C ALA A 134 5.75 4.23 -2.71
N GLY A 135 5.14 3.22 -2.08
CA GLY A 135 4.48 3.37 -0.78
C GLY A 135 5.43 3.86 0.32
N VAL A 136 6.64 3.30 0.41
CA VAL A 136 7.67 3.74 1.36
C VAL A 136 8.05 5.20 1.15
N VAL A 137 8.25 5.63 -0.10
CA VAL A 137 8.58 7.02 -0.43
C VAL A 137 7.43 7.94 -0.04
N VAL A 138 6.20 7.62 -0.41
CA VAL A 138 5.01 8.42 -0.08
C VAL A 138 4.85 8.55 1.44
N MET A 139 4.94 7.44 2.19
CA MET A 139 4.82 7.44 3.64
C MET A 139 5.98 8.18 4.32
N GLY A 140 7.21 8.04 3.81
CA GLY A 140 8.37 8.79 4.31
C GLY A 140 8.21 10.30 4.14
N LEU A 141 7.68 10.73 2.99
CA LEU A 141 7.38 12.14 2.71
C LEU A 141 6.27 12.68 3.62
N LEU A 142 5.18 11.92 3.80
CA LEU A 142 4.10 12.29 4.71
C LEU A 142 4.57 12.38 6.16
N PHE A 143 5.38 11.41 6.61
CA PHE A 143 5.97 11.43 7.93
C PHE A 143 6.86 12.66 8.13
N ALA A 144 7.76 12.95 7.20
CA ALA A 144 8.62 14.14 7.26
C ALA A 144 7.81 15.44 7.28
N PHE A 145 6.76 15.52 6.45
CA PHE A 145 5.84 16.66 6.44
C PHE A 145 5.18 16.86 7.80
N VAL A 146 4.62 15.80 8.40
CA VAL A 146 4.00 15.86 9.73
C VAL A 146 5.02 16.19 10.82
N ALA A 147 6.23 15.64 10.77
CA ALA A 147 7.27 15.93 11.75
C ALA A 147 7.71 17.40 11.73
N ILE A 148 7.74 18.03 10.55
CA ILE A 148 8.14 19.43 10.38
C ILE A 148 6.99 20.41 10.66
N ARG A 149 5.76 20.08 10.23
CA ARG A 149 4.58 20.97 10.29
C ARG A 149 3.61 20.63 11.43
N GLY A 150 3.89 19.60 12.21
CA GLY A 150 3.00 19.12 13.27
C GLY A 150 2.77 20.15 14.38
N PRO A 151 1.58 20.15 15.02
CA PRO A 151 1.29 21.05 16.12
C PRO A 151 2.31 20.88 17.25
N LYS A 152 2.98 21.96 17.66
CA LYS A 152 3.75 21.97 18.91
C LYS A 152 2.74 21.87 20.05
N ALA A 153 2.86 20.86 20.91
CA ALA A 153 1.96 20.65 22.03
C ALA A 153 1.90 21.94 22.88
N SER A 154 0.77 22.65 22.82
CA SER A 154 0.49 23.78 23.70
C SER A 154 0.38 23.22 25.12
N THR A 155 1.31 23.64 25.98
CA THR A 155 1.24 23.47 27.43
C THR A 155 -0.17 23.80 27.92
N LEU A 156 -0.92 22.77 28.32
CA LEU A 156 -2.17 22.91 29.06
C LEU A 156 -1.81 23.51 30.41
N THR A 157 -1.93 24.84 30.50
CA THR A 157 -1.96 25.57 31.76
C THR A 157 -3.00 24.92 32.65
N LYS A 158 -2.55 24.38 33.79
CA LYS A 158 -3.42 23.97 34.89
C LYS A 158 -4.29 25.17 35.28
N GLU A 159 -5.55 25.20 34.87
CA GLU A 159 -6.54 25.96 35.59
C GLU A 159 -6.83 25.23 36.90
N THR A 160 -6.41 25.85 38.00
CA THR A 160 -6.72 25.45 39.36
C THR A 160 -8.24 25.52 39.60
N PRO A 161 -8.85 24.54 40.28
CA PRO A 161 -10.25 24.64 40.67
C PRO A 161 -10.44 25.85 41.59
N ASN A 162 -11.32 26.78 41.21
CA ASN A 162 -11.75 27.84 42.11
C ASN A 162 -12.75 27.25 43.11
N GLU A 163 -12.29 27.07 44.34
CA GLU A 163 -13.16 26.89 45.50
C GLU A 163 -13.83 28.24 45.81
N THR A 164 -15.17 28.26 45.77
CA THR A 164 -16.14 28.80 46.76
C THR A 164 -17.47 29.06 46.09
#